data_AF-A0A447IR70-F1
#
_entry.id   AF-A0A447IR70-F1
#
_cell.length_a   1.000
_cell.length_b   1.000
_cell.length_c   1.000
_cell.angle_alpha   90.00
_cell.angle_beta   90.00
_cell.angle_gamma   90.00
#
_symmetry.space_group_name_H-M   'P 1'
#
loop_
_entity.id
_entity.type
_entity.pdbx_description
1 polymer ?
#
loop_
_entity_poly.entity_id
_entity_poly.type
_entity_poly.pdbx_seq_one_letter_code
_entity_poly.pdbx_strand_id
1 'polypeptide(L)'
;MVLLSLGVVLWWAAHLFKRAAPERRAALGDTGKGLVALLLVLSVVLMVIGYKRADGPVWWGPSPATVGINNLLVLLAFYLYAADGMKTRVTAWLRHPQLTAFSLWAVAHLLVNGDLPSLVLFGGLLAWAVVEIAVLNRAGAWKRRTGPFPLRKEIMAAVGAVVVMLVVGLIHGWVGPWPFGG
;
A
#
# COMPACT_ATOMS: atom_id res chain seq x y z
N MET A 1 -5.64 2.63 -20.16
CA MET A 1 -4.25 2.18 -19.89
C MET A 1 -3.26 3.32 -19.67
N VAL A 2 -3.06 4.25 -20.62
CA VAL A 2 -2.05 5.33 -20.49
C VAL A 2 -2.12 6.09 -19.15
N LEU A 3 -3.31 6.59 -18.76
CA LEU A 3 -3.47 7.33 -17.50
C LEU A 3 -3.12 6.49 -16.27
N LEU A 4 -3.47 5.20 -16.28
CA LEU A 4 -3.17 4.28 -15.19
C LEU A 4 -1.66 4.10 -15.05
N SER A 5 -0.97 3.83 -16.16
CA SER A 5 0.48 3.68 -16.20
C SER A 5 1.19 4.98 -15.78
N LEU A 6 0.71 6.15 -16.23
CA LEU A 6 1.25 7.45 -15.81
C LEU A 6 1.08 7.68 -14.31
N GLY A 7 -0.08 7.32 -13.75
CA GLY A 7 -0.30 7.34 -12.30
C GLY A 7 0.75 6.49 -11.58
N VAL A 8 0.91 5.22 -11.97
CA VAL A 8 1.93 4.33 -11.38
C VAL A 8 3.33 4.90 -11.53
N VAL A 9 3.75 5.38 -12.70
CA VAL A 9 5.08 5.98 -12.88
C VAL A 9 5.26 7.22 -12.00
N LEU A 10 4.24 8.06 -11.86
CA LEU A 10 4.28 9.25 -11.01
C LEU A 10 4.42 8.88 -9.53
N TRP A 11 3.75 7.83 -9.07
CA TRP A 11 3.91 7.27 -7.72
C TRP A 11 5.37 6.90 -7.44
N TRP A 12 5.98 6.15 -8.36
CA TRP A 12 7.38 5.75 -8.25
C TRP A 12 8.30 6.97 -8.20
N ALA A 13 8.12 7.90 -9.15
CA ALA A 13 8.95 9.09 -9.26
C ALA A 13 8.89 9.93 -7.97
N ALA A 14 7.70 10.17 -7.43
CA ALA A 14 7.51 10.98 -6.23
C ALA A 14 8.15 10.34 -4.98
N HIS A 15 7.99 9.03 -4.79
CA HIS A 15 8.55 8.32 -3.63
C HIS A 15 10.09 8.18 -3.69
N LEU A 16 10.60 7.87 -4.88
CA LEU A 16 12.04 7.68 -5.10
C LEU A 16 12.80 9.00 -5.22
N PHE A 17 12.12 10.14 -5.43
CA PHE A 17 12.76 11.43 -5.65
C PHE A 17 13.83 11.78 -4.61
N LYS A 18 13.54 11.58 -3.32
CA LYS A 18 14.50 11.85 -2.23
C LYS A 18 15.77 10.99 -2.32
N ARG A 19 15.67 9.79 -2.89
CA ARG A 19 16.79 8.83 -2.98
C ARG A 19 17.55 8.99 -4.28
N ALA A 20 16.84 9.27 -5.38
CA ALA A 20 17.44 9.49 -6.69
C ALA A 20 18.15 10.85 -6.80
N ALA A 21 17.63 11.89 -6.14
CA ALA A 21 18.20 13.24 -6.18
C ALA A 21 18.13 13.92 -4.79
N PRO A 22 18.90 13.43 -3.80
CA PRO A 22 18.82 13.90 -2.41
C PRO A 22 19.11 15.39 -2.26
N GLU A 23 20.11 15.92 -2.97
CA GLU A 23 20.47 17.34 -2.94
C GLU A 23 19.37 18.22 -3.51
N ARG A 24 18.80 17.84 -4.67
CA ARG A 24 17.65 18.57 -5.26
C ARG A 24 16.44 18.52 -4.35
N ARG A 25 16.16 17.37 -3.73
CA ARG A 25 15.07 17.26 -2.77
C ARG A 25 15.34 18.12 -1.52
N ALA A 26 16.57 18.19 -1.05
CA ALA A 26 16.95 19.01 0.09
C ALA A 26 16.83 20.51 -0.22
N ALA A 27 17.23 20.94 -1.43
CA ALA A 27 17.14 22.32 -1.89
C ALA A 27 15.69 22.86 -1.91
N LEU A 28 14.69 21.99 -2.07
CA LEU A 28 13.27 22.37 -1.99
C LEU A 28 12.77 22.63 -0.56
N GLY A 29 13.56 22.31 0.47
CA GLY A 29 13.19 22.48 1.88
C GLY A 29 11.82 21.88 2.22
N ASP A 30 11.03 22.66 2.95
CA ASP A 30 9.68 22.28 3.36
C ASP A 30 8.65 22.33 2.22
N THR A 31 8.81 23.23 1.24
CA THR A 31 7.97 23.28 0.04
C THR A 31 8.00 21.95 -0.73
N GLY A 32 9.14 21.26 -0.71
CA GLY A 32 9.27 19.92 -1.28
C GLY A 32 8.34 18.87 -0.65
N LYS A 33 7.84 19.07 0.58
CA LYS A 33 6.82 18.17 1.18
C LYS A 33 5.47 18.37 0.50
N GLY A 34 5.05 19.63 0.32
CA GLY A 34 3.80 19.98 -0.36
C GLY A 34 3.80 19.54 -1.81
N LEU A 35 4.92 19.72 -2.52
CA LEU A 35 5.07 19.24 -3.90
C LEU A 35 4.91 17.72 -3.98
N VAL A 36 5.62 16.96 -3.14
CA VAL A 36 5.50 15.49 -3.13
C VAL A 36 4.07 15.06 -2.81
N ALA A 37 3.42 15.68 -1.82
CA ALA A 37 2.03 15.39 -1.49
C ALA A 37 1.09 15.64 -2.69
N LEU A 38 1.25 16.77 -3.37
CA LEU A 38 0.46 17.08 -4.57
C LEU A 38 0.68 16.06 -5.69
N LEU A 39 1.93 15.69 -5.97
CA LEU A 39 2.26 14.69 -6.99
C LEU A 39 1.66 13.31 -6.64
N LEU A 40 1.64 12.94 -5.35
CA LEU A 40 1.03 11.69 -4.89
C LEU A 40 -0.50 11.71 -5.00
N VAL A 41 -1.15 12.83 -4.67
CA VAL A 41 -2.59 13.00 -4.90
C VAL A 41 -2.92 12.90 -6.39
N LEU A 42 -2.16 13.61 -7.24
CA LEU A 42 -2.32 13.53 -8.69
C LEU A 42 -2.12 12.11 -9.20
N SER A 43 -1.09 11.42 -8.71
CA SER A 43 -0.82 10.01 -9.02
C SER A 43 -2.03 9.12 -8.72
N VAL A 44 -2.64 9.24 -7.54
CA VAL A 44 -3.82 8.46 -7.17
C VAL A 44 -5.02 8.81 -8.05
N VAL A 45 -5.25 10.09 -8.35
CA VAL A 45 -6.33 10.52 -9.26
C VAL A 45 -6.16 9.91 -10.65
N LEU A 46 -4.94 9.94 -11.20
CA LEU A 46 -4.61 9.32 -12.48
C LEU A 46 -4.84 7.80 -12.46
N MET A 47 -4.47 7.12 -11.37
CA MET A 47 -4.74 5.69 -11.20
C MET A 47 -6.23 5.40 -11.15
N VAL A 48 -7.02 6.15 -10.36
CA VAL A 48 -8.47 5.91 -10.23
C VAL A 48 -9.20 6.13 -11.55
N ILE A 49 -8.95 7.26 -12.23
CA ILE A 49 -9.56 7.55 -13.53
C ILE A 49 -9.06 6.57 -14.59
N GLY A 50 -7.76 6.28 -14.57
CA GLY A 50 -7.12 5.35 -15.49
C GLY A 50 -7.70 3.95 -15.36
N TYR A 51 -7.84 3.43 -14.15
CA TYR A 51 -8.39 2.11 -13.85
C TYR A 51 -9.85 1.99 -14.32
N LYS A 52 -10.70 2.97 -13.99
CA LYS A 52 -12.12 2.96 -14.39
C LYS A 52 -12.37 3.01 -15.90
N ARG A 53 -11.39 3.47 -16.70
CA ARG A 53 -11.51 3.64 -18.16
C ARG A 53 -10.70 2.61 -18.95
N ALA A 54 -9.96 1.75 -18.26
CA ALA A 54 -9.03 0.87 -18.92
C ALA A 54 -9.64 -0.53 -19.02
N ASP A 55 -9.62 -1.10 -20.22
CA ASP A 55 -10.03 -2.46 -20.49
C ASP A 55 -8.82 -3.31 -20.86
N GLY A 56 -8.98 -4.63 -20.79
CA GLY A 56 -7.95 -5.57 -21.20
C GLY A 56 -8.36 -7.02 -20.95
N PRO A 57 -7.48 -7.98 -21.28
CA PRO A 57 -7.71 -9.38 -21.01
C PRO A 57 -7.93 -9.65 -19.52
N VAL A 58 -8.74 -10.67 -19.25
CA VAL A 58 -9.01 -11.24 -17.93
C VAL A 58 -8.52 -12.68 -17.94
N TRP A 59 -7.73 -13.06 -16.94
CA TRP A 59 -7.12 -14.38 -16.79
C TRP A 59 -7.73 -15.17 -15.63
N TRP A 60 -8.11 -14.49 -14.54
CA TRP A 60 -8.82 -15.10 -13.42
C TRP A 60 -9.75 -14.09 -12.74
N GLY A 61 -10.66 -14.61 -11.92
CA GLY A 61 -11.59 -13.81 -11.13
C GLY A 61 -11.73 -14.35 -9.70
N PRO A 62 -12.55 -13.69 -8.88
CA PRO A 62 -12.74 -14.09 -7.50
C PRO A 62 -13.55 -15.39 -7.38
N SER A 63 -13.15 -16.22 -6.43
CA SER A 63 -13.94 -17.30 -5.82
C SER A 63 -14.17 -17.01 -4.33
N PRO A 64 -15.18 -17.63 -3.68
CA PRO A 64 -15.41 -17.44 -2.23
C PRO A 64 -14.17 -17.68 -1.37
N ALA A 65 -13.38 -18.70 -1.71
CA ALA A 65 -12.12 -18.99 -1.01
C ALA A 65 -11.09 -17.86 -1.17
N THR A 66 -10.87 -17.39 -2.39
CA THR A 66 -9.90 -16.30 -2.66
C THR A 66 -10.35 -14.96 -2.07
N VAL A 67 -11.66 -14.70 -1.97
CA VAL A 67 -12.19 -13.51 -1.27
C VAL A 67 -11.89 -13.58 0.22
N GLY A 68 -12.08 -14.76 0.85
CA GLY A 68 -11.70 -14.98 2.25
C GLY A 68 -10.20 -14.74 2.47
N ILE A 69 -9.34 -15.31 1.62
CA ILE A 69 -7.88 -15.11 1.69
C ILE A 69 -7.51 -13.63 1.49
N ASN A 70 -8.08 -12.96 0.49
CA ASN A 70 -7.90 -11.53 0.25
C ASN A 70 -8.21 -10.73 1.53
N ASN A 71 -9.36 -10.99 2.14
CA ASN A 71 -9.81 -10.25 3.32
C ASN A 71 -8.88 -10.48 4.53
N LEU A 72 -8.36 -11.69 4.72
CA LEU A 72 -7.36 -11.96 5.75
C LEU A 72 -6.04 -11.20 5.49
N LEU A 73 -5.57 -11.16 4.24
CA LEU A 73 -4.36 -10.43 3.87
C LEU A 73 -4.53 -8.91 4.06
N VAL A 74 -5.69 -8.37 3.69
CA VAL A 74 -6.02 -6.95 3.89
C VAL A 74 -6.14 -6.61 5.38
N LEU A 75 -6.76 -7.48 6.19
CA LEU A 75 -6.81 -7.30 7.64
C LEU A 75 -5.40 -7.27 8.25
N LEU A 76 -4.54 -8.21 7.84
CA LEU A 76 -3.14 -8.25 8.27
C LEU A 76 -2.39 -6.98 7.83
N ALA A 77 -2.64 -6.48 6.62
CA ALA A 77 -2.07 -5.21 6.16
C ALA A 77 -2.49 -4.03 7.04
N PHE A 78 -3.78 -3.88 7.36
CA PHE A 78 -4.25 -2.82 8.26
C PHE A 78 -3.67 -2.97 9.68
N TYR A 79 -3.56 -4.20 10.20
CA TYR A 79 -2.88 -4.44 11.46
C TYR A 79 -1.42 -3.99 11.42
N LEU A 80 -0.67 -4.30 10.35
CA LEU A 80 0.73 -3.89 10.23
C LEU A 80 0.90 -2.35 10.13
N TYR A 81 -0.02 -1.65 9.47
CA TYR A 81 -0.05 -0.17 9.48
C TYR A 81 -0.30 0.37 10.89
N ALA A 82 -1.32 -0.14 11.58
CA ALA A 82 -1.62 0.26 12.96
C ALA A 82 -0.47 -0.06 13.90
N ALA A 83 0.11 -1.26 13.78
CA ALA A 83 1.25 -1.74 14.52
C ALA A 83 2.47 -0.82 14.39
N ASP A 84 2.76 -0.33 13.19
CA ASP A 84 3.89 0.57 12.96
C ASP A 84 3.74 1.89 13.71
N GLY A 85 2.57 2.53 13.56
CA GLY A 85 2.23 3.79 14.21
C GLY A 85 2.13 3.67 15.72
N MET A 86 1.57 2.57 16.23
CA MET A 86 1.42 2.31 17.66
C MET A 86 2.69 1.76 18.32
N LYS A 87 3.63 1.28 17.51
CA LYS A 87 4.90 0.65 17.94
C LYS A 87 4.69 -0.66 18.69
N THR A 88 3.91 -1.57 18.13
CA THR A 88 3.66 -2.90 18.70
C THR A 88 4.82 -3.88 18.46
N ARG A 89 4.76 -5.07 19.08
CA ARG A 89 5.86 -6.06 19.11
C ARG A 89 6.27 -6.55 17.74
N VAL A 90 5.35 -6.64 16.78
CA VAL A 90 5.66 -7.08 15.40
C VAL A 90 6.71 -6.18 14.73
N THR A 91 6.76 -4.90 15.11
CA THR A 91 7.74 -3.93 14.58
C THR A 91 9.17 -4.16 15.09
N ALA A 92 9.35 -5.06 16.07
CA ALA A 92 10.65 -5.57 16.48
C ALA A 92 11.15 -6.74 15.60
N TRP A 93 10.30 -7.27 14.70
CA TRP A 93 10.64 -8.39 13.83
C TRP A 93 10.59 -7.99 12.35
N LEU A 94 9.74 -7.03 12.01
CA LEU A 94 9.65 -6.46 10.67
C LEU A 94 10.40 -5.15 10.59
N ARG A 95 11.36 -5.09 9.67
CA ARG A 95 12.11 -3.86 9.37
C ARG A 95 11.24 -2.78 8.74
N HIS A 96 10.32 -3.16 7.86
CA HIS A 96 9.47 -2.24 7.09
C HIS A 96 7.99 -2.60 7.22
N PRO A 97 7.36 -2.49 8.40
CA PRO A 97 5.99 -2.96 8.60
C PRO A 97 4.99 -2.35 7.60
N GLN A 98 5.13 -1.06 7.26
CA GLN A 98 4.25 -0.40 6.28
C GLN A 98 4.46 -0.89 4.84
N LEU A 99 5.70 -1.11 4.39
CA LEU A 99 5.95 -1.63 3.04
C LEU A 99 5.54 -3.11 2.94
N THR A 100 5.69 -3.88 4.02
CA THR A 100 5.14 -5.23 4.12
C THR A 100 3.61 -5.21 4.05
N ALA A 101 2.94 -4.32 4.80
CA ALA A 101 1.50 -4.13 4.74
C ALA A 101 1.02 -3.78 3.32
N PHE A 102 1.68 -2.81 2.68
CA PHE A 102 1.36 -2.39 1.32
C PHE A 102 1.55 -3.52 0.31
N SER A 103 2.60 -4.33 0.48
CA SER A 103 2.84 -5.51 -0.37
C SER A 103 1.75 -6.57 -0.21
N LEU A 104 1.35 -6.87 1.04
CA LEU A 104 0.24 -7.79 1.32
C LEU A 104 -1.07 -7.30 0.71
N TRP A 105 -1.36 -6.00 0.84
CA TRP A 105 -2.52 -5.37 0.22
C TRP A 105 -2.50 -5.51 -1.30
N ALA A 106 -1.37 -5.23 -1.96
CA ALA A 106 -1.25 -5.36 -3.41
C ALA A 106 -1.41 -6.81 -3.88
N VAL A 107 -0.80 -7.77 -3.18
CA VAL A 107 -0.96 -9.21 -3.45
C VAL A 107 -2.41 -9.65 -3.28
N ALA A 108 -3.09 -9.19 -2.22
CA ALA A 108 -4.49 -9.50 -1.97
C ALA A 108 -5.36 -9.04 -3.16
N HIS A 109 -5.15 -7.82 -3.67
CA HIS A 109 -5.91 -7.31 -4.80
C HIS A 109 -5.62 -8.06 -6.10
N LEU A 110 -4.36 -8.44 -6.35
CA LEU A 110 -4.03 -9.29 -7.50
C LEU A 110 -4.70 -10.67 -7.40
N LEU A 111 -4.83 -11.24 -6.21
CA LEU A 111 -5.45 -12.57 -6.02
C LEU A 111 -6.88 -12.62 -6.54
N VAL A 112 -7.65 -11.54 -6.37
CA VAL A 112 -9.08 -11.51 -6.74
C VAL A 112 -9.39 -10.70 -8.00
N ASN A 113 -8.43 -9.92 -8.51
CA ASN A 113 -8.57 -9.13 -9.74
C ASN A 113 -7.53 -9.55 -10.79
N GLY A 114 -7.88 -10.59 -11.57
CA GLY A 114 -7.00 -11.15 -12.59
C GLY A 114 -7.15 -10.50 -13.96
N ASP A 115 -7.22 -9.17 -14.03
CA ASP A 115 -7.32 -8.42 -15.28
C ASP A 115 -6.08 -7.55 -15.54
N LEU A 116 -5.90 -7.12 -16.80
CA LEU A 116 -4.75 -6.29 -17.20
C LEU A 116 -4.67 -4.96 -16.42
N PRO A 117 -5.76 -4.18 -16.22
CA PRO A 117 -5.71 -2.99 -15.37
C PRO A 117 -5.17 -3.27 -13.97
N SER A 118 -5.62 -4.34 -13.33
CA SER A 118 -5.23 -4.74 -11.97
C SER A 118 -3.78 -5.18 -11.89
N LEU A 119 -3.31 -5.94 -12.88
CA LEU A 119 -1.89 -6.29 -12.99
C LEU A 119 -1.01 -5.04 -13.08
N VAL A 120 -1.38 -4.05 -13.91
CA VAL A 120 -0.62 -2.80 -14.05
C VAL A 120 -0.63 -2.01 -12.75
N LEU A 121 -1.80 -1.85 -12.13
CA LEU A 121 -1.96 -1.06 -10.91
C LEU A 121 -1.26 -1.73 -9.72
N PHE A 122 -1.78 -2.88 -9.28
CA PHE A 122 -1.33 -3.53 -8.06
C PHE A 122 0.03 -4.20 -8.25
N GLY A 123 0.31 -4.75 -9.43
CA GLY A 123 1.63 -5.30 -9.75
C GLY A 123 2.70 -4.21 -9.84
N GLY A 124 2.40 -3.07 -10.47
CA GLY A 124 3.31 -1.93 -10.53
C GLY A 124 3.59 -1.30 -9.16
N LEU A 125 2.57 -1.24 -8.30
CA LEU A 125 2.69 -0.79 -6.91
C LEU A 125 3.43 -1.80 -6.01
N LEU A 126 3.22 -3.11 -6.22
CA LEU A 126 3.95 -4.17 -5.51
C LEU A 126 5.43 -4.14 -5.86
N ALA A 127 5.76 -4.02 -7.16
CA ALA A 127 7.13 -3.87 -7.62
C ALA A 127 7.81 -2.64 -7.00
N TRP A 128 7.09 -1.53 -6.86
CA TRP A 128 7.59 -0.34 -6.18
C TRP A 128 7.94 -0.62 -4.72
N ALA A 129 7.03 -1.27 -3.99
CA ALA A 129 7.22 -1.55 -2.58
C ALA A 129 8.46 -2.44 -2.35
N VAL A 130 8.69 -3.43 -3.22
CA VAL A 130 9.89 -4.28 -3.19
C VAL A 130 11.16 -3.46 -3.48
N VAL A 131 11.12 -2.56 -4.46
CA VAL A 131 12.26 -1.66 -4.75
C VAL A 131 12.55 -0.73 -3.58
N GLU A 132 11.55 -0.10 -2.97
CA GLU A 132 11.74 0.73 -1.77
C GLU A 132 12.34 -0.07 -0.61
N ILE A 133 11.86 -1.31 -0.36
CA ILE A 133 12.47 -2.20 0.64
C ILE A 133 13.95 -2.41 0.34
N ALA A 134 14.30 -2.74 -0.91
CA ALA A 134 15.68 -2.98 -1.31
C ALA A 134 16.57 -1.72 -1.16
N VAL A 135 16.07 -0.56 -1.60
CA VAL A 135 16.76 0.73 -1.49
C VAL A 135 16.97 1.11 -0.01
N LEU A 136 15.93 1.02 0.82
CA LEU A 136 16.02 1.34 2.24
C LEU A 136 16.88 0.33 3.00
N ASN A 137 16.97 -0.93 2.54
CA ASN A 137 17.87 -1.93 3.10
C ASN A 137 19.33 -1.56 2.91
N ARG A 138 19.67 -1.00 1.75
CA ARG A 138 21.03 -0.55 1.42
C ARG A 138 21.42 0.76 2.10
N ALA A 139 20.45 1.62 2.42
CA ALA A 139 20.71 2.94 2.99
C ALA A 139 21.21 2.95 4.45
N GLY A 140 21.16 1.82 5.17
CA GLY A 140 21.68 1.75 6.54
C GLY A 140 21.34 0.46 7.27
N ALA A 141 21.91 0.27 8.45
CA ALA A 141 21.63 -0.90 9.29
C ALA A 141 20.22 -0.83 9.91
N TRP A 142 19.55 -1.97 10.00
CA TRP A 142 18.28 -2.04 10.73
C TRP A 142 18.53 -2.01 12.23
N LYS A 143 17.96 -1.01 12.91
CA LYS A 143 17.90 -0.99 14.37
C LYS A 143 16.59 -1.62 14.82
N ARG A 144 16.69 -2.80 15.42
CA ARG A 144 15.56 -3.49 16.03
C ARG A 144 14.92 -2.59 17.10
N ARG A 145 13.60 -2.45 17.06
CA ARG A 145 12.86 -1.80 18.14
C ARG A 145 12.95 -2.66 19.40
N THR A 146 13.25 -2.00 20.52
CA THR A 146 13.25 -2.60 21.85
C THR A 146 12.06 -2.06 22.64
N GLY A 147 11.56 -2.88 23.57
CA GLY A 147 10.34 -2.60 24.32
C GLY A 147 10.43 -1.40 25.28
N PRO A 148 9.37 -1.15 26.06
CA PRO A 148 8.24 -2.07 26.28
C PRO A 148 7.28 -2.16 25.09
N PHE A 149 6.64 -3.32 24.92
CA PHE A 149 5.53 -3.55 23.98
C PHE A 149 4.25 -3.82 24.77
N PRO A 150 3.53 -2.78 25.23
CA PRO A 150 2.37 -2.95 26.10
C PRO A 150 1.24 -3.69 25.37
N LEU A 151 0.62 -4.65 26.05
CA LEU A 151 -0.52 -5.42 25.52
C LEU A 151 -1.67 -4.51 25.07
N ARG A 152 -1.91 -3.39 25.77
CA ARG A 152 -2.91 -2.38 25.38
C ARG A 152 -2.73 -1.92 23.92
N LYS A 153 -1.49 -1.71 23.47
CA LYS A 153 -1.22 -1.26 22.11
C LYS A 153 -1.45 -2.36 21.07
N GLU A 154 -1.20 -3.62 21.43
CA GLU A 154 -1.53 -4.76 20.57
C GLU A 154 -3.05 -4.85 20.35
N ILE A 155 -3.81 -4.79 21.43
CA ILE A 155 -5.28 -4.84 21.39
C ILE A 155 -5.81 -3.67 20.56
N MET A 156 -5.35 -2.44 20.82
CA MET A 156 -5.77 -1.27 20.04
C MET A 156 -5.42 -1.38 18.56
N ALA A 157 -4.25 -1.91 18.21
CA ALA A 157 -3.86 -2.09 16.81
C ALA A 157 -4.75 -3.14 16.12
N ALA A 158 -5.07 -4.25 16.79
CA ALA A 158 -5.96 -5.28 16.26
C ALA A 158 -7.40 -4.76 16.09
N VAL A 159 -7.95 -4.11 17.12
CA VAL A 159 -9.29 -3.50 17.05
C VAL A 159 -9.33 -2.41 15.98
N GLY A 160 -8.32 -1.55 15.93
CA GLY A 160 -8.19 -0.51 14.92
C GLY A 160 -8.15 -1.08 13.49
N ALA A 161 -7.43 -2.18 13.28
CA ALA A 161 -7.38 -2.86 11.98
C ALA A 161 -8.75 -3.37 11.53
N VAL A 162 -9.51 -4.02 12.43
CA VAL A 162 -10.87 -4.50 12.13
C VAL A 162 -11.79 -3.32 11.81
N VAL A 163 -11.79 -2.27 12.64
CA VAL A 163 -12.63 -1.08 12.41
C VAL A 163 -12.29 -0.41 11.08
N VAL A 164 -11.01 -0.20 10.79
CA VAL A 164 -10.56 0.41 9.53
C VAL A 164 -10.93 -0.48 8.34
N MET A 165 -10.77 -1.81 8.44
CA MET A 165 -11.17 -2.74 7.39
C MET A 165 -12.66 -2.63 7.07
N LEU A 166 -13.52 -2.58 8.08
CA LEU A 166 -14.95 -2.44 7.90
C LEU A 166 -15.30 -1.09 7.25
N VAL A 167 -14.75 0.02 7.75
CA VAL A 167 -15.01 1.36 7.20
C VAL A 167 -14.53 1.47 5.75
N VAL A 168 -13.29 1.07 5.47
CA VAL A 168 -12.73 1.09 4.12
C VAL A 168 -13.50 0.14 3.21
N GLY A 169 -13.88 -1.03 3.69
CA GLY A 169 -14.67 -2.00 2.90
C GLY A 169 -16.06 -1.47 2.53
N LEU A 170 -16.74 -0.77 3.43
CA LEU A 170 -18.00 -0.10 3.14
C LEU A 170 -17.84 1.01 2.09
N ILE A 171 -16.84 1.88 2.26
CA ILE A 171 -16.52 2.92 1.27
C ILE A 171 -16.19 2.28 -0.09
N HIS A 172 -15.43 1.19 -0.09
CA HIS A 172 -15.07 0.46 -1.30
C HIS A 172 -16.31 -0.09 -2.01
N GLY A 173 -17.29 -0.63 -1.28
CA GLY A 173 -18.58 -1.05 -1.84
C GLY A 173 -19.45 0.10 -2.37
N TRP A 174 -19.30 1.32 -1.84
CA TRP A 174 -20.02 2.49 -2.35
C TRP A 174 -19.41 3.10 -3.62
N VAL A 175 -18.08 3.08 -3.73
CA VAL A 175 -17.36 3.73 -4.85
C VAL A 175 -16.78 2.77 -5.88
N GLY A 176 -16.91 1.46 -5.62
CA GLY A 176 -16.31 0.36 -6.37
C GLY A 176 -16.93 -1.00 -6.01
N PRO A 177 -16.22 -2.12 -6.25
CA PRO A 177 -16.73 -3.47 -5.99
C PRO A 177 -16.98 -3.77 -4.50
N TRP A 178 -17.95 -4.62 -4.20
CA TRP A 178 -18.16 -5.10 -2.83
C TRP A 178 -17.04 -6.09 -2.41
N PRO A 179 -16.27 -5.81 -1.33
CA PRO A 179 -15.06 -6.58 -1.02
C PRO A 179 -15.29 -7.83 -0.14
N PHE A 180 -16.48 -7.97 0.47
CA PHE A 180 -16.73 -9.05 1.44
C PHE A 180 -17.37 -10.30 0.83
N GLY A 181 -17.50 -10.36 -0.50
CA GLY A 181 -18.17 -11.45 -1.20
C GLY A 181 -19.69 -11.45 -0.99
N GLY A 182 -20.37 -12.37 -1.68
CA GLY A 182 -21.83 -12.47 -1.74
C GLY A 182 -22.27 -13.06 -3.07
#